data_AF-A0AAN6R286-F1
#
_entry.id   AF-A0AAN6R286-F1
#
_cell.length_a   1.000
_cell.length_b   1.000
_cell.length_c   1.000
_cell.angle_alpha   90.00
_cell.angle_beta   90.00
_cell.angle_gamma   90.00
#
_symmetry.space_group_name_H-M   'P 1'
#
loop_
_entity.id
_entity.type
_entity.pdbx_description
1 polymer ?
#
loop_
_entity_poly.entity_id
_entity_poly.type
_entity_poly.pdbx_seq_one_letter_code
_entity_poly.pdbx_strand_id
1 'polypeptide(L)'
;MSSQFFEKNPSVGNKHSAEDWRIRGYNPLTPPNLLQHEIPQTEASKRTVLSSREECAAVVNGQDPLNRLLVIIGPCSIHDPEAAMDYCNRLLALKEKYKNELLIVMRSYLEKPRTTVGWKGLINDPDIDNSFQINKGLRISRKLFVDLTDKGMPLASEMLDTISPQFLADLLSVGAVGARTTESQLHRELASGLSFPVGFKNGTDGSLDVAIDAIGAVKHPHHFLSVTKPGVVAIVGTVGNEDCFVILRGGKKGTNYDAASIAEAKEKLGGKKLNARLMVDCSHGNSLKDHRNQPKVAAALAEQIAAGEDAVMGVMIESNINE
;
A
#
# COMPACT_ATOMS: atom_id res chain seq x y z
N MET A 1 -12.81 -25.57 -10.38
CA MET A 1 -12.50 -26.85 -9.72
C MET A 1 -11.91 -26.52 -8.35
N SER A 2 -12.45 -27.10 -7.28
CA SER A 2 -11.97 -26.83 -5.91
C SER A 2 -10.51 -27.25 -5.81
N SER A 3 -9.60 -26.36 -5.41
CA SER A 3 -8.30 -26.78 -4.88
C SER A 3 -8.57 -27.82 -3.78
N GLN A 4 -7.95 -28.99 -3.88
CA GLN A 4 -8.02 -29.96 -2.81
C GLN A 4 -7.17 -29.44 -1.65
N PHE A 5 -7.72 -29.41 -0.44
CA PHE A 5 -6.93 -29.12 0.76
C PHE A 5 -6.01 -30.30 1.06
N PHE A 6 -4.77 -30.02 1.43
CA PHE A 6 -3.78 -31.02 1.83
C PHE A 6 -4.21 -31.73 3.11
N GLU A 7 -4.54 -30.97 4.15
CA GLU A 7 -5.15 -31.46 5.39
C GLU A 7 -6.65 -31.22 5.33
N LYS A 8 -7.44 -32.26 5.04
CA LYS A 8 -8.90 -32.15 4.95
C LYS A 8 -9.54 -32.25 6.33
N ASN A 9 -10.57 -31.43 6.61
CA ASN A 9 -11.36 -31.55 7.83
C ASN A 9 -12.47 -32.62 7.65
N PRO A 10 -12.39 -33.79 8.31
CA PRO A 10 -13.42 -34.82 8.18
C PRO A 10 -14.75 -34.43 8.87
N SER A 11 -14.73 -33.45 9.77
CA SER A 11 -15.88 -33.00 10.56
C SER A 11 -16.58 -31.76 9.98
N VAL A 12 -16.29 -31.37 8.74
CA VAL A 12 -16.95 -30.24 8.08
C VAL A 12 -18.47 -30.43 8.08
N GLY A 13 -19.19 -29.44 8.58
CA GLY A 13 -20.65 -29.48 8.76
C GLY A 13 -21.14 -30.07 10.09
N ASN A 14 -20.28 -30.68 10.91
CA ASN A 14 -20.67 -31.21 12.22
C ASN A 14 -20.86 -30.11 13.27
N LYS A 15 -22.09 -29.62 13.41
CA LYS A 15 -22.46 -28.56 14.37
C LYS A 15 -22.40 -29.00 15.84
N HIS A 16 -22.14 -30.29 16.14
CA HIS A 16 -21.86 -30.75 17.50
C HIS A 16 -20.40 -30.52 17.90
N SER A 17 -19.51 -30.22 16.95
CA SER A 17 -18.14 -29.76 17.24
C SER A 17 -18.16 -28.31 17.72
N ALA A 18 -17.38 -28.00 18.76
CA ALA A 18 -17.28 -26.64 19.29
C ALA A 18 -16.57 -25.67 18.32
N GLU A 19 -15.67 -26.18 17.48
CA GLU A 19 -14.88 -25.39 16.52
C GLU A 19 -14.76 -26.09 15.15
N ASP A 20 -14.29 -25.33 14.15
CA ASP A 20 -13.88 -25.76 12.80
C ASP A 20 -14.89 -26.44 11.87
N TRP A 21 -16.15 -26.62 12.25
CA TRP A 21 -17.15 -27.22 11.35
C TRP A 21 -17.43 -26.42 10.07
N ARG A 22 -16.96 -25.16 9.98
CA ARG A 22 -16.99 -24.33 8.75
C ARG A 22 -15.67 -24.34 7.96
N ILE A 23 -14.62 -25.00 8.46
CA ILE A 23 -13.31 -25.06 7.81
C ILE A 23 -13.23 -26.32 6.95
N ARG A 24 -12.90 -26.16 5.67
CA ARG A 24 -12.76 -27.29 4.72
C ARG A 24 -11.46 -28.09 4.92
N GLY A 25 -10.42 -27.41 5.39
CA GLY A 25 -9.08 -27.96 5.55
C GLY A 25 -8.01 -26.89 5.48
N TYR A 26 -6.75 -27.32 5.48
CA TYR A 26 -5.57 -26.47 5.46
C TYR A 26 -4.61 -26.88 4.34
N ASN A 27 -3.91 -25.89 3.79
CA ASN A 27 -2.77 -26.11 2.91
C ASN A 27 -1.53 -25.51 3.60
N PRO A 28 -0.37 -26.19 3.55
CA PRO A 28 0.85 -25.62 4.10
C PRO A 28 1.26 -24.36 3.34
N LEU A 29 1.66 -23.33 4.08
CA LEU A 29 2.17 -22.07 3.54
C LEU A 29 3.68 -22.02 3.73
N THR A 30 4.42 -21.66 2.68
CA THR A 30 5.86 -21.41 2.75
C THR A 30 6.13 -20.33 3.80
N PRO A 31 7.03 -20.52 4.78
CA PRO A 31 7.32 -19.47 5.75
C PRO A 31 8.10 -18.32 5.11
N PRO A 32 7.96 -17.07 5.62
CA PRO A 32 8.64 -15.92 5.04
C PRO A 32 10.16 -16.07 4.89
N ASN A 33 10.84 -16.64 5.87
CA ASN A 33 12.30 -16.83 5.83
C ASN A 33 12.75 -17.74 4.67
N LEU A 34 11.99 -18.80 4.37
CA LEU A 34 12.31 -19.70 3.27
C LEU A 34 12.16 -18.97 1.93
N LEU A 35 11.06 -18.25 1.74
CA LEU A 35 10.85 -17.48 0.51
C LEU A 35 11.92 -16.37 0.35
N GLN A 36 12.28 -15.69 1.44
CA GLN A 36 13.34 -14.68 1.46
C GLN A 36 14.73 -15.27 1.19
N HIS A 37 14.98 -16.52 1.59
CA HIS A 37 16.21 -17.22 1.29
C HIS A 37 16.28 -17.63 -0.19
N GLU A 38 15.19 -18.15 -0.75
CA GLU A 38 15.11 -18.57 -2.15
C GLU A 38 15.17 -17.40 -3.13
N ILE A 39 14.58 -16.26 -2.75
CA ILE A 39 14.56 -15.03 -3.54
C ILE A 39 15.13 -13.90 -2.64
N PRO A 40 16.46 -13.82 -2.49
CA PRO A 40 17.08 -12.81 -1.66
C PRO A 40 16.97 -11.43 -2.31
N GLN A 41 16.96 -10.40 -1.47
CA GLN A 41 17.16 -9.03 -1.93
C GLN A 41 18.59 -8.89 -2.46
N THR A 42 18.76 -8.31 -3.64
CA THR A 42 20.09 -7.97 -4.15
C THR A 42 20.64 -6.73 -3.45
N GLU A 43 21.94 -6.48 -3.52
CA GLU A 43 22.53 -5.25 -2.98
C GLU A 43 22.00 -3.99 -3.67
N ALA A 44 21.71 -4.05 -4.97
CA ALA A 44 21.10 -2.93 -5.69
C ALA A 44 19.66 -2.67 -5.23
N SER A 45 18.85 -3.73 -5.12
CA SER A 45 17.49 -3.65 -4.56
C SER A 45 17.50 -3.04 -3.15
N LYS A 46 18.39 -3.52 -2.28
CA LYS A 46 18.51 -3.01 -0.91
C LYS A 46 18.86 -1.53 -0.87
N ARG A 47 19.81 -1.07 -1.70
CA ARG A 47 20.15 0.35 -1.83
C ARG A 47 18.93 1.17 -2.27
N THR A 48 18.23 0.75 -3.32
CA THR A 48 17.01 1.42 -3.82
C THR A 48 15.98 1.57 -2.71
N VAL A 49 15.71 0.49 -1.97
CA VAL A 49 14.70 0.51 -0.91
C VAL A 49 15.10 1.45 0.22
N LEU A 50 16.33 1.33 0.73
CA LEU A 50 16.80 2.15 1.85
C LEU A 50 16.84 3.63 1.49
N SER A 51 17.47 4.01 0.36
CA SER A 51 17.56 5.41 -0.04
C SER A 51 16.17 6.00 -0.28
N SER A 52 15.27 5.27 -0.93
CA SER A 52 13.94 5.82 -1.20
C SER A 52 13.03 5.87 0.02
N ARG A 53 13.28 5.08 1.08
CA ARG A 53 12.60 5.26 2.37
C ARG A 53 13.00 6.58 3.01
N GLU A 54 14.29 6.90 3.01
CA GLU A 54 14.81 8.17 3.51
C GLU A 54 14.25 9.35 2.70
N GLU A 55 14.24 9.26 1.37
CA GLU A 55 13.66 10.29 0.51
C GLU A 55 12.14 10.47 0.74
N CYS A 56 11.38 9.37 0.84
CA CYS A 56 9.95 9.42 1.12
C CYS A 56 9.67 10.05 2.48
N ALA A 57 10.43 9.65 3.53
CA ALA A 57 10.30 10.23 4.86
C ALA A 57 10.63 11.73 4.85
N ALA A 58 11.67 12.15 4.12
CA ALA A 58 12.02 13.55 3.97
C ALA A 58 10.88 14.36 3.30
N VAL A 59 10.25 13.84 2.25
CA VAL A 59 9.10 14.51 1.60
C VAL A 59 7.89 14.59 2.54
N VAL A 60 7.58 13.49 3.23
CA VAL A 60 6.48 13.41 4.22
C VAL A 60 6.69 14.46 5.31
N ASN A 61 7.90 14.60 5.82
CA ASN A 61 8.24 15.52 6.91
C ASN A 61 8.58 16.95 6.45
N GLY A 62 8.54 17.24 5.15
CA GLY A 62 8.89 18.57 4.62
C GLY A 62 10.37 18.92 4.76
N GLN A 63 11.23 17.90 4.81
CA GLN A 63 12.68 17.99 4.97
C GLN A 63 13.45 17.63 3.69
N ASP A 64 12.74 17.28 2.60
CA ASP A 64 13.37 17.03 1.31
C ASP A 64 14.03 18.34 0.80
N PRO A 65 15.35 18.34 0.55
CA PRO A 65 16.08 19.56 0.23
C PRO A 65 15.70 20.16 -1.13
N LEU A 66 15.05 19.38 -1.98
CA LEU A 66 14.57 19.79 -3.30
C LEU A 66 13.08 20.15 -3.29
N ASN A 67 12.41 20.02 -2.13
CA ASN A 67 10.98 20.21 -1.97
C ASN A 67 10.15 19.46 -3.03
N ARG A 68 10.54 18.21 -3.32
CA ARG A 68 9.90 17.38 -4.36
C ARG A 68 8.49 16.97 -3.98
N LEU A 69 7.67 16.73 -5.00
CA LEU A 69 6.35 16.10 -4.86
C LEU A 69 6.48 14.57 -4.93
N LEU A 70 5.98 13.85 -3.93
CA LEU A 70 5.90 12.38 -3.96
C LEU A 70 4.80 11.93 -4.93
N VAL A 71 5.16 11.14 -5.94
CA VAL A 71 4.22 10.64 -6.95
C VAL A 71 4.15 9.12 -6.89
N ILE A 72 3.09 8.60 -6.28
CA ILE A 72 2.79 7.16 -6.29
C ILE A 72 1.96 6.85 -7.54
N ILE A 73 2.59 6.29 -8.57
CA ILE A 73 1.96 6.09 -9.88
C ILE A 73 2.20 4.68 -10.43
N GLY A 74 1.16 4.08 -11.00
CA GLY A 74 1.25 2.73 -11.58
C GLY A 74 -0.10 2.02 -11.64
N PRO A 75 -0.12 0.73 -12.04
CA PRO A 75 -1.36 0.00 -12.26
C PRO A 75 -2.26 -0.06 -11.01
N CYS A 76 -3.58 -0.10 -11.21
CA CYS A 76 -4.54 -0.31 -10.11
C CYS A 76 -4.19 -1.58 -9.31
N SER A 77 -3.90 -2.66 -10.02
CA SER A 77 -3.38 -3.93 -9.48
C SER A 77 -2.57 -4.65 -10.55
N ILE A 78 -1.41 -5.19 -10.18
CA ILE A 78 -0.56 -5.98 -11.06
C ILE A 78 -1.13 -7.39 -11.17
N HIS A 79 -1.39 -7.84 -12.40
CA HIS A 79 -1.81 -9.20 -12.73
C HIS A 79 -0.82 -9.91 -13.67
N ASP A 80 -0.02 -9.13 -14.41
CA ASP A 80 1.00 -9.61 -15.33
C ASP A 80 2.37 -9.01 -14.96
N PRO A 81 3.31 -9.83 -14.44
CA PRO A 81 4.67 -9.39 -14.12
C PRO A 81 5.45 -8.85 -15.32
N GLU A 82 5.23 -9.36 -16.53
CA GLU A 82 5.97 -8.91 -17.72
C GLU A 82 5.54 -7.49 -18.12
N ALA A 83 4.23 -7.23 -18.17
CA ALA A 83 3.70 -5.89 -18.38
C ALA A 83 4.12 -4.91 -17.27
N ALA A 84 4.20 -5.37 -16.01
CA ALA A 84 4.69 -4.54 -14.92
C ALA A 84 6.17 -4.15 -15.10
N MET A 85 7.00 -5.05 -15.64
CA MET A 85 8.40 -4.77 -15.96
C MET A 85 8.54 -3.79 -17.14
N ASP A 86 7.71 -3.91 -18.19
CA ASP A 86 7.67 -2.92 -19.28
C ASP A 86 7.26 -1.53 -18.74
N TYR A 87 6.19 -1.48 -17.93
CA TYR A 87 5.77 -0.23 -17.28
C TYR A 87 6.88 0.39 -16.45
N CYS A 88 7.61 -0.42 -15.67
CA CYS A 88 8.75 0.03 -14.87
C CYS A 88 9.86 0.64 -15.74
N ASN A 89 10.23 0.00 -16.86
CA ASN A 89 11.24 0.55 -17.77
C ASN A 89 10.85 1.93 -18.31
N ARG A 90 9.58 2.12 -18.67
CA ARG A 90 9.06 3.41 -19.13
C ARG A 90 9.05 4.44 -18.00
N LEU A 91 8.64 4.05 -16.80
CA LEU A 91 8.56 4.93 -15.64
C LEU A 91 9.96 5.35 -15.15
N LEU A 92 10.98 4.48 -15.25
CA LEU A 92 12.37 4.81 -14.90
C LEU A 92 12.90 6.00 -15.71
N ALA A 93 12.58 6.07 -17.01
CA ALA A 93 12.96 7.20 -17.84
C ALA A 93 12.33 8.52 -17.36
N LEU A 94 11.09 8.48 -16.89
CA LEU A 94 10.39 9.64 -16.31
C LEU A 94 10.92 9.99 -14.92
N LYS A 95 11.19 8.98 -14.08
CA LYS A 95 11.83 9.14 -12.77
C LYS A 95 13.15 9.90 -12.89
N GLU A 96 13.99 9.55 -13.87
CA GLU A 96 15.25 10.25 -14.12
C GLU A 96 15.02 11.67 -14.65
N LYS A 97 14.11 11.84 -15.61
CA LYS A 97 13.80 13.13 -16.23
C LYS A 97 13.30 14.18 -15.22
N TYR A 98 12.49 13.78 -14.24
CA TYR A 98 11.84 14.68 -13.29
C TYR A 98 12.40 14.58 -11.87
N LYS A 99 13.59 14.00 -11.68
CA LYS A 99 14.14 13.67 -10.35
C LYS A 99 14.36 14.86 -9.43
N ASN A 100 14.42 16.07 -9.97
CA ASN A 100 14.65 17.30 -9.20
C ASN A 100 13.33 17.89 -8.67
N GLU A 101 12.19 17.57 -9.29
CA GLU A 101 10.87 18.10 -8.94
C GLU A 101 9.95 17.03 -8.35
N LEU A 102 10.12 15.76 -8.76
CA LEU A 102 9.25 14.65 -8.41
C LEU A 102 10.05 13.49 -7.80
N LEU A 103 9.55 12.97 -6.68
CA LEU A 103 9.96 11.67 -6.15
C LEU A 103 8.97 10.61 -6.66
N ILE A 104 9.30 9.99 -7.79
CA ILE A 104 8.44 8.98 -8.43
C ILE A 104 8.64 7.61 -7.78
N VAL A 105 7.53 7.01 -7.34
CA VAL A 105 7.46 5.67 -6.75
C VAL A 105 6.42 4.84 -7.50
N MET A 106 6.79 3.64 -7.92
CA MET A 106 5.88 2.78 -8.68
C MET A 106 4.84 2.15 -7.75
N ARG A 107 3.56 2.43 -8.05
CA ARG A 107 2.43 1.73 -7.44
C ARG A 107 2.44 0.26 -7.86
N SER A 108 2.70 -0.63 -6.91
CA SER A 108 2.90 -2.06 -7.11
C SER A 108 1.91 -2.91 -6.32
N TYR A 109 0.63 -2.54 -6.41
CA TYR A 109 -0.43 -3.20 -5.65
C TYR A 109 -0.74 -4.56 -6.27
N LEU A 110 -0.83 -5.61 -5.45
CA LEU A 110 -1.00 -6.97 -5.93
C LEU A 110 -2.46 -7.42 -5.92
N GLU A 111 -3.30 -6.74 -5.14
CA GLU A 111 -4.71 -7.08 -4.98
C GLU A 111 -5.57 -5.82 -4.87
N LYS A 112 -6.88 -6.01 -5.04
CA LYS A 112 -7.88 -4.96 -4.83
C LYS A 112 -8.92 -5.47 -3.83
N PRO A 113 -9.12 -4.79 -2.68
CA PRO A 113 -10.13 -5.20 -1.72
C PRO A 113 -11.54 -5.05 -2.32
N ARG A 114 -12.29 -6.16 -2.39
CA ARG A 114 -13.64 -6.22 -2.95
C ARG A 114 -14.65 -6.83 -1.99
N THR A 115 -15.84 -6.23 -1.95
CA THR A 115 -17.02 -6.75 -1.24
C THR A 115 -17.85 -7.71 -2.10
N THR A 116 -17.59 -7.75 -3.40
CA THR A 116 -18.23 -8.67 -4.36
C THR A 116 -17.24 -9.76 -4.84
N VAL A 117 -17.79 -10.84 -5.39
CA VAL A 117 -17.00 -11.93 -5.99
C VAL A 117 -16.24 -11.42 -7.22
N GLY A 118 -15.00 -11.85 -7.36
CA GLY A 118 -14.12 -11.59 -8.50
C GLY A 118 -12.67 -11.97 -8.15
N TRP A 119 -11.77 -11.93 -9.15
CA TRP A 119 -10.31 -12.09 -9.00
C TRP A 119 -9.75 -11.48 -7.70
N LYS A 120 -8.92 -12.26 -6.98
CA LYS A 120 -8.47 -11.91 -5.64
C LYS A 120 -7.08 -11.28 -5.58
N GLY A 121 -6.44 -11.07 -6.74
CA GLY A 121 -5.11 -10.49 -6.83
C GLY A 121 -4.04 -11.53 -7.11
N LEU A 122 -2.82 -11.06 -7.43
CA LEU A 122 -1.71 -11.89 -7.89
C LEU A 122 -1.21 -12.86 -6.82
N ILE A 123 -1.25 -12.47 -5.54
CA ILE A 123 -0.88 -13.37 -4.44
C ILE A 123 -1.91 -14.49 -4.35
N ASN A 124 -3.18 -14.16 -4.25
CA ASN A 124 -4.22 -15.16 -4.07
C ASN A 124 -4.41 -16.05 -5.30
N ASP A 125 -4.50 -15.48 -6.50
CA ASP A 125 -4.91 -16.18 -7.73
C ASP A 125 -4.02 -15.81 -8.93
N PRO A 126 -2.75 -16.26 -8.95
CA PRO A 126 -1.77 -15.82 -9.95
C PRO A 126 -2.09 -16.26 -11.38
N ASP A 127 -2.85 -17.34 -11.56
CA ASP A 127 -3.21 -17.88 -12.88
C ASP A 127 -4.53 -17.33 -13.41
N ILE A 128 -5.20 -16.45 -12.63
CA ILE A 128 -6.47 -15.79 -12.99
C ILE A 128 -7.56 -16.81 -13.36
N ASP A 129 -7.57 -17.95 -12.66
CA ASP A 129 -8.47 -19.09 -12.91
C ASP A 129 -9.26 -19.52 -11.66
N ASN A 130 -9.15 -18.75 -10.57
CA ASN A 130 -9.68 -19.06 -9.24
C ASN A 130 -9.12 -20.34 -8.63
N SER A 131 -7.88 -20.72 -8.94
CA SER A 131 -7.20 -21.89 -8.35
C SER A 131 -6.66 -21.64 -6.94
N PHE A 132 -6.52 -20.36 -6.54
CA PHE A 132 -6.04 -19.94 -5.21
C PHE A 132 -4.62 -20.43 -4.86
N GLN A 133 -3.69 -20.37 -5.81
CA GLN A 133 -2.31 -20.85 -5.63
C GLN A 133 -1.42 -19.84 -4.86
N ILE A 134 -1.73 -19.61 -3.58
CA ILE A 134 -1.08 -18.60 -2.73
C ILE A 134 0.45 -18.74 -2.67
N ASN A 135 0.98 -19.95 -2.49
CA ASN A 135 2.44 -20.19 -2.48
C ASN A 135 3.10 -19.75 -3.81
N LYS A 136 2.45 -20.03 -4.94
CA LYS A 136 2.91 -19.62 -6.27
C LYS A 136 2.85 -18.09 -6.41
N GLY A 137 1.74 -17.49 -5.99
CA GLY A 137 1.53 -16.03 -6.04
C GLY A 137 2.56 -15.27 -5.22
N LEU A 138 2.83 -15.68 -3.97
CA LEU A 138 3.88 -15.08 -3.14
C LEU A 138 5.26 -15.13 -3.81
N ARG A 139 5.59 -16.26 -4.46
CA ARG A 139 6.87 -16.42 -5.17
C ARG A 139 6.99 -15.48 -6.37
N ILE A 140 5.93 -15.39 -7.18
CA ILE A 140 5.85 -14.49 -8.33
C ILE A 140 5.96 -13.03 -7.86
N SER A 141 5.16 -12.64 -6.86
CA SER A 141 5.16 -11.28 -6.33
C SER A 141 6.51 -10.86 -5.76
N ARG A 142 7.16 -11.74 -4.98
CA ARG A 142 8.49 -11.42 -4.42
C ARG A 142 9.54 -11.28 -5.51
N LYS A 143 9.57 -12.21 -6.49
CA LYS A 143 10.51 -12.13 -7.62
C LYS A 143 10.33 -10.82 -8.39
N LEU A 144 9.08 -10.45 -8.70
CA LEU A 144 8.77 -9.19 -9.36
C LEU A 144 9.27 -7.99 -8.55
N PHE A 145 9.01 -7.94 -7.24
CA PHE A 145 9.45 -6.81 -6.41
C PHE A 145 10.97 -6.71 -6.32
N VAL A 146 11.69 -7.82 -6.23
CA VAL A 146 13.16 -7.83 -6.30
C VAL A 146 13.63 -7.29 -7.66
N ASP A 147 13.05 -7.75 -8.76
CA ASP A 147 13.45 -7.31 -10.10
C ASP A 147 13.19 -5.81 -10.35
N LEU A 148 12.06 -5.29 -9.87
CA LEU A 148 11.73 -3.87 -10.00
C LEU A 148 12.70 -2.99 -9.19
N THR A 149 12.97 -3.37 -7.94
CA THR A 149 13.86 -2.60 -7.05
C THR A 149 15.33 -2.74 -7.43
N ASP A 150 15.75 -3.88 -7.97
CA ASP A 150 17.11 -4.09 -8.51
C ASP A 150 17.41 -3.12 -9.67
N LYS A 151 16.40 -2.76 -10.46
CA LYS A 151 16.49 -1.75 -11.52
C LYS A 151 16.48 -0.30 -11.02
N GLY A 152 16.37 -0.06 -9.72
CA GLY A 152 16.33 1.29 -9.15
C GLY A 152 14.94 1.89 -9.01
N MET A 153 13.86 1.11 -9.19
CA MET A 153 12.50 1.60 -9.01
C MET A 153 12.02 1.37 -7.56
N PRO A 154 11.76 2.42 -6.78
CA PRO A 154 11.11 2.28 -5.48
C PRO A 154 9.64 1.88 -5.63
N LEU A 155 9.13 1.11 -4.67
CA LEU A 155 7.80 0.52 -4.74
C LEU A 155 6.87 1.01 -3.63
N ALA A 156 5.60 1.18 -4.00
CA ALA A 156 4.51 1.42 -3.07
C ALA A 156 3.49 0.27 -3.13
N SER A 157 3.02 -0.22 -1.98
CA SER A 157 1.94 -1.22 -1.90
C SER A 157 0.95 -0.90 -0.78
N GLU A 158 -0.25 -1.47 -0.86
CA GLU A 158 -1.27 -1.41 0.19
C GLU A 158 -1.18 -2.63 1.11
N MET A 159 -1.29 -2.39 2.42
CA MET A 159 -1.34 -3.44 3.44
C MET A 159 -2.80 -3.85 3.62
N LEU A 160 -3.17 -4.96 2.97
CA LEU A 160 -4.53 -5.51 2.98
C LEU A 160 -4.78 -6.53 4.09
N ASP A 161 -3.71 -7.16 4.56
CA ASP A 161 -3.69 -8.10 5.67
C ASP A 161 -2.41 -7.93 6.50
N THR A 162 -2.34 -8.65 7.63
CA THR A 162 -1.25 -8.52 8.61
C THR A 162 -0.19 -9.60 8.52
N ILE A 163 -0.28 -10.51 7.54
CA ILE A 163 0.65 -11.63 7.34
C ILE A 163 1.53 -11.41 6.10
N SER A 164 0.93 -11.06 4.95
CA SER A 164 1.66 -10.86 3.69
C SER A 164 2.82 -9.84 3.77
N PRO A 165 2.79 -8.79 4.62
CA PRO A 165 3.96 -7.91 4.79
C PRO A 165 5.21 -8.66 5.25
N GLN A 166 5.10 -9.77 5.98
CA GLN A 166 6.27 -10.55 6.39
C GLN A 166 7.09 -11.08 5.20
N PHE A 167 6.45 -11.26 4.04
CA PHE A 167 7.04 -11.81 2.82
C PHE A 167 7.62 -10.75 1.88
N LEU A 168 7.10 -9.52 1.92
CA LEU A 168 7.32 -8.53 0.85
C LEU A 168 7.75 -7.14 1.36
N ALA A 169 7.54 -6.82 2.65
CA ALA A 169 7.75 -5.46 3.17
C ALA A 169 9.22 -5.02 3.13
N ASP A 170 10.19 -5.94 3.05
CA ASP A 170 11.61 -5.63 2.85
C ASP A 170 11.91 -4.98 1.48
N LEU A 171 10.96 -5.01 0.54
CA LEU A 171 11.08 -4.49 -0.82
C LEU A 171 10.28 -3.19 -1.06
N LEU A 172 9.59 -2.67 -0.03
CA LEU A 172 8.73 -1.50 -0.14
C LEU A 172 9.40 -0.23 0.40
N SER A 173 9.15 0.89 -0.27
CA SER A 173 9.68 2.22 0.09
C SER A 173 8.64 3.14 0.74
N VAL A 174 7.36 2.90 0.48
CA VAL A 174 6.22 3.60 1.07
C VAL A 174 5.00 2.68 1.04
N GLY A 175 4.10 2.83 2.01
CA GLY A 175 2.91 2.01 2.12
C GLY A 175 1.62 2.81 2.14
N ALA A 176 0.50 2.13 1.92
CA ALA A 176 -0.82 2.67 2.24
C ALA A 176 -1.66 1.68 3.07
N VAL A 177 -2.48 2.22 3.97
CA VAL A 177 -3.61 1.51 4.59
C VAL A 177 -4.90 1.96 3.92
N GLY A 178 -5.65 0.97 3.45
CA GLY A 178 -6.88 1.15 2.71
C GLY A 178 -7.99 1.79 3.54
N ALA A 179 -8.91 2.48 2.87
CA ALA A 179 -10.02 3.16 3.55
C ALA A 179 -10.99 2.23 4.30
N ARG A 180 -10.94 0.92 4.06
CA ARG A 180 -11.74 -0.08 4.79
C ARG A 180 -11.00 -0.66 6.00
N THR A 181 -9.71 -0.41 6.09
CA THR A 181 -8.83 -0.93 7.13
C THR A 181 -8.15 0.18 7.95
N THR A 182 -8.31 1.45 7.58
CA THR A 182 -7.86 2.61 8.37
C THR A 182 -8.37 2.60 9.82
N GLU A 183 -9.59 2.13 10.07
CA GLU A 183 -10.16 1.98 11.42
C GLU A 183 -9.76 0.69 12.12
N SER A 184 -9.13 -0.26 11.42
CA SER A 184 -8.72 -1.53 11.99
C SER A 184 -7.53 -1.34 12.91
N GLN A 185 -7.71 -1.70 14.20
CA GLN A 185 -6.63 -1.72 15.17
C GLN A 185 -5.44 -2.56 14.69
N LEU A 186 -5.70 -3.75 14.14
CA LEU A 186 -4.66 -4.65 13.63
C LEU A 186 -3.80 -4.00 12.53
N HIS A 187 -4.39 -3.16 11.68
CA HIS A 187 -3.64 -2.47 10.62
C HIS A 187 -2.86 -1.27 11.17
N ARG A 188 -3.39 -0.58 12.19
CA ARG A 188 -2.68 0.49 12.90
C ARG A 188 -1.47 -0.06 13.66
N GLU A 189 -1.67 -1.17 14.37
CA GLU A 189 -0.61 -1.90 15.07
C GLU A 189 0.46 -2.38 14.09
N LEU A 190 0.06 -2.99 12.96
CA LEU A 190 1.00 -3.36 11.88
C LEU A 190 1.79 -2.13 11.40
N ALA A 191 1.10 -1.05 11.04
CA ALA A 191 1.72 0.15 10.48
C ALA A 191 2.70 0.83 11.45
N SER A 192 2.47 0.72 12.76
CA SER A 192 3.40 1.20 13.78
C SER A 192 4.75 0.47 13.81
N GLY A 193 4.85 -0.70 13.16
CA GLY A 193 6.07 -1.49 13.02
C GLY A 193 6.64 -1.56 11.61
N LEU A 194 6.02 -0.90 10.62
CA LEU A 194 6.54 -0.89 9.25
C LEU A 194 7.73 0.04 9.14
N SER A 195 8.76 -0.40 8.40
CA SER A 195 10.04 0.31 8.28
C SER A 195 10.06 1.36 7.16
N PHE A 196 8.92 1.93 6.82
CA PHE A 196 8.73 2.91 5.75
C PHE A 196 7.53 3.82 6.04
N PRO A 197 7.43 4.98 5.40
CA PRO A 197 6.29 5.88 5.57
C PRO A 197 4.96 5.24 5.17
N VAL A 198 3.87 5.53 5.89
CA VAL A 198 2.55 4.92 5.66
C VAL A 198 1.46 5.97 5.52
N GLY A 199 0.76 5.93 4.37
CA GLY A 199 -0.40 6.77 4.13
C GLY A 199 -1.72 6.11 4.57
N PHE A 200 -2.55 6.82 5.32
CA PHE A 200 -3.88 6.36 5.72
C PHE A 200 -4.98 7.04 4.89
N LYS A 201 -5.75 6.25 4.15
CA LYS A 201 -6.87 6.77 3.35
C LYS A 201 -8.03 7.22 4.24
N ASN A 202 -8.66 8.35 3.88
CA ASN A 202 -9.93 8.76 4.48
C ASN A 202 -11.03 7.68 4.25
N GLY A 203 -12.03 7.68 5.14
CA GLY A 203 -13.14 6.72 5.15
C GLY A 203 -13.97 6.72 3.87
N THR A 204 -14.74 5.65 3.62
CA THR A 204 -15.57 5.52 2.40
C THR A 204 -16.69 6.52 2.27
N ASP A 205 -17.13 7.08 3.38
CA ASP A 205 -18.05 8.20 3.48
C ASP A 205 -17.38 9.57 3.22
N GLY A 206 -16.05 9.65 3.25
CA GLY A 206 -15.28 10.89 3.14
C GLY A 206 -14.69 11.36 4.48
N SER A 207 -14.95 10.66 5.59
CA SER A 207 -14.48 11.08 6.92
C SER A 207 -12.95 11.04 7.00
N LEU A 208 -12.36 12.17 7.39
CA LEU A 208 -10.93 12.31 7.61
C LEU A 208 -10.51 11.87 9.03
N ASP A 209 -11.43 11.95 9.99
CA ASP A 209 -11.14 11.75 11.41
C ASP A 209 -10.54 10.36 11.68
N VAL A 210 -11.01 9.34 10.95
CA VAL A 210 -10.50 7.96 11.05
C VAL A 210 -9.02 7.83 10.67
N ALA A 211 -8.55 8.62 9.70
CA ALA A 211 -7.17 8.63 9.26
C ALA A 211 -6.29 9.45 10.22
N ILE A 212 -6.82 10.56 10.74
CA ILE A 212 -6.16 11.37 11.77
C ILE A 212 -5.94 10.56 13.06
N ASP A 213 -6.97 9.85 13.52
CA ASP A 213 -6.88 8.99 14.70
C ASP A 213 -5.91 7.83 14.47
N ALA A 214 -5.87 7.29 13.24
CA ALA A 214 -4.89 6.26 12.87
C ALA A 214 -3.45 6.79 12.99
N ILE A 215 -3.14 7.94 12.40
CA ILE A 215 -1.81 8.58 12.49
C ILE A 215 -1.44 8.88 13.95
N GLY A 216 -2.41 9.38 14.73
CA GLY A 216 -2.23 9.63 16.15
C GLY A 216 -1.90 8.37 16.95
N ALA A 217 -2.44 7.21 16.58
CA ALA A 217 -2.19 5.93 17.23
C ALA A 217 -0.88 5.28 16.81
N VAL A 218 -0.53 5.30 15.51
CA VAL A 218 0.60 4.52 14.97
C VAL A 218 1.96 5.09 15.32
N LYS A 219 2.06 6.36 15.71
CA LYS A 219 3.31 6.97 16.21
C LYS A 219 3.76 6.45 17.58
N HIS A 220 2.94 5.65 18.25
CA HIS A 220 3.24 5.09 19.56
C HIS A 220 3.62 3.60 19.48
N PRO A 221 4.34 3.06 20.47
CA PRO A 221 4.59 1.63 20.61
C PRO A 221 3.30 0.81 20.78
N HIS A 222 3.25 -0.36 20.15
CA HIS A 222 2.17 -1.35 20.28
C HIS A 222 2.72 -2.74 20.62
N HIS A 223 1.85 -3.60 21.16
CA HIS A 223 2.09 -5.04 21.28
C HIS A 223 0.91 -5.81 20.70
N PHE A 224 1.16 -6.71 19.75
CA PHE A 224 0.10 -7.44 19.06
C PHE A 224 0.55 -8.82 18.58
N LEU A 225 -0.42 -9.66 18.22
CA LEU A 225 -0.19 -10.99 17.67
C LEU A 225 0.15 -10.89 16.18
N SER A 226 1.26 -11.47 15.76
CA SER A 226 1.67 -11.54 14.36
C SER A 226 2.38 -12.85 14.05
N VAL A 227 2.84 -13.00 12.81
CA VAL A 227 3.63 -14.14 12.35
C VAL A 227 5.10 -13.72 12.22
N THR A 228 6.00 -14.56 12.69
CA THR A 228 7.46 -14.36 12.59
C THR A 228 7.99 -14.85 11.24
N LYS A 229 9.25 -14.53 10.91
CA LYS A 229 9.88 -15.01 9.67
C LYS A 229 9.89 -16.55 9.54
N PRO A 230 10.08 -17.34 10.61
CA PRO A 230 9.91 -18.80 10.55
C PRO A 230 8.47 -19.31 10.36
N GLY A 231 7.46 -18.43 10.32
CA GLY A 231 6.07 -18.83 10.09
C GLY A 231 5.26 -19.19 11.34
N VAL A 232 5.79 -18.95 12.55
CA VAL A 232 5.08 -19.19 13.81
C VAL A 232 4.50 -17.90 14.39
N VAL A 233 3.38 -18.01 15.12
CA VAL A 233 2.76 -16.88 15.81
C VAL A 233 3.64 -16.38 16.95
N ALA A 234 3.70 -15.06 17.13
CA ALA A 234 4.41 -14.42 18.23
C ALA A 234 3.74 -13.11 18.66
N ILE A 235 4.14 -12.63 19.83
CA ILE A 235 3.89 -11.27 20.29
C ILE A 235 4.97 -10.38 19.68
N VAL A 236 4.57 -9.35 18.93
CA VAL A 236 5.46 -8.35 18.35
C VAL A 236 5.31 -7.06 19.14
N GLY A 237 6.44 -6.44 19.52
CA GLY A 237 6.50 -5.08 20.06
C GLY A 237 7.03 -4.10 19.01
N THR A 238 6.38 -2.96 18.84
CA THR A 238 6.79 -1.90 17.90
C THR A 238 7.27 -0.66 18.63
N VAL A 239 8.01 0.19 17.93
CA VAL A 239 8.50 1.48 18.46
C VAL A 239 7.62 2.66 18.08
N GLY A 240 6.64 2.45 17.20
CA GLY A 240 5.86 3.50 16.57
C GLY A 240 6.44 3.91 15.21
N ASN A 241 5.59 4.53 14.39
CA ASN A 241 5.94 5.06 13.08
C ASN A 241 5.48 6.52 12.98
N GLU A 242 6.43 7.45 12.99
CA GLU A 242 6.16 8.89 12.92
C GLU A 242 5.98 9.39 11.47
N ASP A 243 6.43 8.61 10.48
CA ASP A 243 6.40 8.95 9.05
C ASP A 243 5.05 8.60 8.41
N CYS A 244 3.96 9.00 9.06
CA CYS A 244 2.60 8.68 8.61
C CYS A 244 1.87 9.94 8.13
N PHE A 245 1.04 9.77 7.10
CA PHE A 245 0.35 10.89 6.44
C PHE A 245 -1.06 10.50 6.01
N VAL A 246 -1.91 11.51 5.75
CA VAL A 246 -3.27 11.31 5.25
C VAL A 246 -3.26 11.16 3.73
N ILE A 247 -4.14 10.30 3.20
CA ILE A 247 -4.49 10.25 1.78
C ILE A 247 -5.95 10.66 1.57
N LEU A 248 -6.18 11.81 0.93
CA LEU A 248 -7.49 12.29 0.48
C LEU A 248 -7.87 11.60 -0.83
N ARG A 249 -9.00 10.87 -0.87
CA ARG A 249 -9.38 10.02 -2.01
C ARG A 249 -10.85 10.13 -2.44
N GLY A 250 -11.55 11.16 -1.96
CA GLY A 250 -12.98 11.38 -2.08
C GLY A 250 -13.81 10.53 -1.12
N GLY A 251 -15.13 10.53 -1.30
CA GLY A 251 -16.05 9.74 -0.48
C GLY A 251 -17.48 9.80 -1.02
N LYS A 252 -18.43 9.28 -0.26
CA LYS A 252 -19.87 9.39 -0.61
C LYS A 252 -20.36 10.84 -0.71
N LYS A 253 -19.70 11.76 0.02
CA LYS A 253 -19.99 13.20 0.00
C LYS A 253 -19.48 13.93 -1.26
N GLY A 254 -18.65 13.28 -2.08
CA GLY A 254 -18.07 13.86 -3.28
C GLY A 254 -16.55 13.75 -3.31
N THR A 255 -15.95 14.57 -4.16
CA THR A 255 -14.50 14.75 -4.26
C THR A 255 -13.97 15.55 -3.08
N ASN A 256 -12.69 15.40 -2.74
CA ASN A 256 -12.04 16.16 -1.67
C ASN A 256 -10.60 16.57 -2.03
N TYR A 257 -10.38 16.95 -3.29
CA TYR A 257 -9.09 17.45 -3.81
C TYR A 257 -9.07 18.98 -4.03
N ASP A 258 -10.20 19.64 -3.84
CA ASP A 258 -10.33 21.08 -3.95
C ASP A 258 -9.69 21.81 -2.77
N ALA A 259 -9.41 23.10 -2.95
CA ALA A 259 -8.71 23.92 -1.96
C ALA A 259 -9.44 23.99 -0.60
N ALA A 260 -10.78 23.97 -0.58
CA ALA A 260 -11.53 24.01 0.67
C ALA A 260 -11.37 22.70 1.46
N SER A 261 -11.43 21.56 0.76
CA SER A 261 -11.16 20.24 1.36
C SER A 261 -9.73 20.12 1.90
N ILE A 262 -8.74 20.65 1.19
CA ILE A 262 -7.34 20.64 1.64
C ILE A 262 -7.15 21.57 2.85
N ALA A 263 -7.74 22.76 2.84
CA ALA A 263 -7.70 23.68 3.99
C ALA A 263 -8.33 23.06 5.25
N GLU A 264 -9.49 22.38 5.12
CA GLU A 264 -10.12 21.66 6.22
C GLU A 264 -9.20 20.55 6.77
N ALA A 265 -8.53 19.80 5.87
CA ALA A 265 -7.61 18.76 6.28
C ALA A 265 -6.40 19.31 7.05
N LYS A 266 -5.83 20.44 6.60
CA LYS A 266 -4.75 21.16 7.29
C LYS A 266 -5.17 21.59 8.69
N GLU A 267 -6.33 22.21 8.81
CA GLU A 267 -6.86 22.68 10.11
C GLU A 267 -7.04 21.51 11.08
N LYS A 268 -7.64 20.40 10.63
CA LYS A 268 -7.86 19.22 11.48
C LYS A 268 -6.56 18.56 11.91
N LEU A 269 -5.59 18.40 11.01
CA LEU A 269 -4.27 17.86 11.34
C LEU A 269 -3.53 18.77 12.32
N GLY A 270 -3.53 20.09 12.06
CA GLY A 270 -2.91 21.09 12.94
C GLY A 270 -3.55 21.14 14.32
N GLY A 271 -4.88 21.05 14.42
CA GLY A 271 -5.62 20.99 15.68
C GLY A 271 -5.27 19.76 16.53
N LYS A 272 -4.78 18.68 15.91
CA LYS A 272 -4.27 17.47 16.59
C LYS A 272 -2.75 17.47 16.77
N LYS A 273 -2.07 18.56 16.40
CA LYS A 273 -0.60 18.69 16.40
C LYS A 273 0.09 17.59 15.61
N LEU A 274 -0.53 17.17 14.50
CA LEU A 274 0.05 16.24 13.54
C LEU A 274 0.65 17.03 12.37
N ASN A 275 1.54 16.39 11.61
CA ASN A 275 2.06 16.94 10.38
C ASN A 275 0.89 17.21 9.41
N ALA A 276 0.74 18.47 8.98
CA ALA A 276 -0.36 18.92 8.12
C ALA A 276 -0.12 18.61 6.63
N ARG A 277 0.97 17.91 6.29
CA ARG A 277 1.27 17.47 4.93
C ARG A 277 0.46 16.22 4.59
N LEU A 278 -0.12 16.20 3.39
CA LEU A 278 -1.05 15.18 2.93
C LEU A 278 -0.80 14.78 1.48
N MET A 279 -1.29 13.60 1.12
CA MET A 279 -1.32 13.11 -0.25
C MET A 279 -2.75 13.15 -0.80
N VAL A 280 -2.89 13.40 -2.10
CA VAL A 280 -4.19 13.34 -2.79
C VAL A 280 -4.21 12.22 -3.83
N ASP A 281 -5.14 11.28 -3.70
CA ASP A 281 -5.45 10.24 -4.69
C ASP A 281 -6.29 10.85 -5.80
N CYS A 282 -5.73 10.91 -7.01
CA CYS A 282 -6.38 11.45 -8.20
C CYS A 282 -7.45 10.50 -8.76
N SER A 283 -7.43 9.22 -8.37
CA SER A 283 -8.35 8.18 -8.82
C SER A 283 -9.57 8.05 -7.88
N HIS A 284 -10.15 6.86 -7.80
CA HIS A 284 -11.19 6.47 -6.84
C HIS A 284 -12.34 7.47 -6.73
N GLY A 285 -12.65 7.96 -5.53
CA GLY A 285 -13.75 8.90 -5.31
C GLY A 285 -13.51 10.26 -5.97
N ASN A 286 -12.26 10.71 -6.01
CA ASN A 286 -11.86 12.00 -6.59
C ASN A 286 -12.00 12.03 -8.11
N SER A 287 -11.79 10.90 -8.79
CA SER A 287 -12.06 10.77 -10.22
C SER A 287 -13.52 10.50 -10.57
N LEU A 288 -14.40 10.36 -9.56
CA LEU A 288 -15.76 9.84 -9.72
C LEU A 288 -15.81 8.45 -10.37
N LYS A 289 -14.74 7.66 -10.15
CA LYS A 289 -14.51 6.34 -10.78
C LYS A 289 -14.41 6.39 -12.32
N ASP A 290 -14.02 7.53 -12.88
CA ASP A 290 -13.73 7.69 -14.30
C ASP A 290 -12.26 8.05 -14.48
N HIS A 291 -11.46 7.14 -15.04
CA HIS A 291 -10.01 7.30 -15.17
C HIS A 291 -9.63 8.57 -15.96
N ARG A 292 -10.50 9.03 -16.87
CA ARG A 292 -10.30 10.24 -17.69
C ARG A 292 -10.34 11.53 -16.87
N ASN A 293 -10.84 11.48 -15.64
CA ASN A 293 -10.84 12.60 -14.72
C ASN A 293 -9.55 12.72 -13.91
N GLN A 294 -8.71 11.67 -13.80
CA GLN A 294 -7.46 11.73 -13.04
C GLN A 294 -6.54 12.90 -13.49
N PRO A 295 -6.35 13.17 -14.79
CA PRO A 295 -5.56 14.32 -15.23
C PRO A 295 -6.17 15.67 -14.81
N LYS A 296 -7.50 15.78 -14.73
CA LYS A 296 -8.18 17.00 -14.27
C LYS A 296 -7.93 17.25 -12.79
N VAL A 297 -7.97 16.18 -11.98
CA VAL A 297 -7.61 16.26 -10.55
C VAL A 297 -6.15 16.69 -10.38
N ALA A 298 -5.24 16.06 -11.12
CA ALA A 298 -3.83 16.41 -11.08
C ALA A 298 -3.56 17.87 -11.52
N ALA A 299 -4.24 18.36 -12.57
CA ALA A 299 -4.15 19.75 -13.01
C ALA A 299 -4.63 20.73 -11.94
N ALA A 300 -5.77 20.46 -11.30
CA ALA A 300 -6.28 21.30 -10.22
C ALA A 300 -5.34 21.34 -9.00
N LEU A 301 -4.65 20.24 -8.69
CA LEU A 301 -3.64 20.20 -7.63
C LEU A 301 -2.37 20.96 -8.03
N ALA A 302 -1.95 20.85 -9.29
CA ALA A 302 -0.82 21.61 -9.81
C ALA A 302 -1.06 23.12 -9.76
N GLU A 303 -2.27 23.58 -10.08
CA GLU A 303 -2.68 24.99 -9.94
C GLU A 303 -2.63 25.45 -8.48
N GLN A 304 -3.11 24.64 -7.54
CA GLN A 304 -3.03 24.95 -6.11
C GLN A 304 -1.58 25.05 -5.62
N ILE A 305 -0.72 24.09 -5.98
CA ILE A 305 0.71 24.11 -5.63
C ILE A 305 1.40 25.34 -6.23
N ALA A 306 1.11 25.66 -7.50
CA ALA A 306 1.65 26.86 -8.16
C ALA A 306 1.17 28.17 -7.50
N ALA A 307 -0.02 28.17 -6.91
CA ALA A 307 -0.56 29.27 -6.12
C ALA A 307 -0.03 29.33 -4.67
N GLY A 308 0.85 28.40 -4.28
CA GLY A 308 1.51 28.39 -2.97
C GLY A 308 0.94 27.41 -1.96
N GLU A 309 0.08 26.46 -2.36
CA GLU A 309 -0.34 25.37 -1.47
C GLU A 309 0.87 24.49 -1.09
N ASP A 310 1.11 24.37 0.21
CA ASP A 310 2.29 23.73 0.81
C ASP A 310 1.99 22.43 1.57
N ALA A 311 0.72 22.08 1.74
CA ALA A 311 0.29 20.86 2.40
C ALA A 311 0.29 19.64 1.47
N VAL A 312 0.08 19.84 0.17
CA VAL A 312 0.08 18.73 -0.79
C VAL A 312 1.53 18.27 -1.02
N MET A 313 1.95 17.24 -0.28
CA MET A 313 3.29 16.67 -0.40
C MET A 313 3.38 15.54 -1.44
N GLY A 314 2.23 15.05 -1.92
CA GLY A 314 2.22 14.01 -2.92
C GLY A 314 0.87 13.74 -3.56
N VAL A 315 0.91 12.95 -4.64
CA VAL A 315 -0.27 12.48 -5.37
C VAL A 315 -0.20 10.99 -5.61
N MET A 316 -1.37 10.36 -5.70
CA MET A 316 -1.53 8.95 -6.10
C MET A 316 -2.32 8.86 -7.41
N ILE A 317 -1.80 8.13 -8.40
CA ILE A 317 -2.36 8.03 -9.75
C ILE A 317 -2.42 6.56 -10.17
N GLU A 318 -3.57 6.13 -10.70
CA GLU A 318 -3.70 4.84 -11.38
C GLU A 318 -3.37 5.02 -12.87
N SER A 319 -2.28 4.40 -13.30
CA SER A 319 -1.72 4.53 -14.65
C SER A 319 -1.27 3.16 -15.15
N ASN A 320 -1.42 2.91 -16.44
CA ASN A 320 -0.92 1.68 -17.06
C ASN A 320 -0.39 2.00 -18.47
N ILE A 321 0.18 1.01 -19.16
CA ILE A 321 0.69 1.17 -20.53
C ILE A 321 -0.41 1.62 -21.50
N ASN A 322 -1.62 1.08 -21.31
CA ASN A 322 -2.83 1.42 -22.06
C ASN A 322 -3.91 1.90 -21.07
N GLU A 323 -4.80 2.79 -21.54
CA GLU A 323 -5.94 3.32 -20.76
C GLU A 323 -7.06 2.30 -20.54
#